data_AF-A0A7S3BB59-F1
#
_entry.id   AF-A0A7S3BB59-F1
#
_cell.length_a   1.000
_cell.length_b   1.000
_cell.length_c   1.000
_cell.angle_alpha   90.00
_cell.angle_beta   90.00
_cell.angle_gamma   90.00
#
_symmetry.space_group_name_H-M   'P 1'
#
loop_
_entity.id
_entity.type
_entity.pdbx_description
1 polymer ?
#
loop_
_entity_poly.entity_id
_entity_poly.type
_entity_poly.pdbx_seq_one_letter_code
_entity_poly.pdbx_strand_id
1 'polypeptide(L)'
;PLSYRRALAVEADVSSSAALSAAFERHVARWGAGTLRACVNNAGVGDGAGAEAVVGVNLLSHFAAAALCERHMADGGAIVNVASAGGLWPMPHQPMYAATKSGVLMFTRSAAPSLYRSKRIRMTALCPTYTADTGMGDAVRGMGSSGKVLIKEATRGKGMAKLEEVVGAVEALIDGGEPGQALAVVPGQLITWQWSQRQRGAGISPKSGRRSVKAEPGRLLAPLPPLPATRRLMRVKQLSTDFEAATEIVEEPMPRVAGSKVLVARCFAGVNASDVNFSAGRYFGRKAAAMLPFGAGMEAVGYVAAAGPEALAKGVRVGMPVSTLEYGAFSTHGVVDARQLLPCRSVSAESLALLTSGLTASLALERAAGLRRVGERGQPRRRVLVTAAAGGTGQFAVQLARLWGHEVVATCGSPQKASLLRMLGAHRVINYREEDVGAVLRNEFKAGFDVIFESVGGEMFDTVSRHVAVGGTIVVIGMMSAYKDAGGDAGGWPMSSHAGLTERLLWRGAAAKGFFLLQHAPHYRRHLAALQD
;
A
#
# COMPACT_ATOMS: atom_id res chain seq x y z
N PRO A 1 36.98 41.66 -16.50
CA PRO A 1 35.62 42.01 -16.97
C PRO A 1 34.97 40.83 -17.73
N LEU A 2 34.32 39.92 -17.00
CA LEU A 2 33.62 38.78 -17.61
C LEU A 2 32.29 39.27 -18.18
N SER A 3 32.17 39.26 -19.51
CA SER A 3 30.98 39.71 -20.23
C SER A 3 29.76 38.85 -19.88
N TYR A 4 28.81 39.41 -19.13
CA TYR A 4 27.49 38.84 -18.90
C TYR A 4 26.66 38.90 -20.19
N ARG A 5 26.87 37.93 -21.10
CA ARG A 5 26.01 37.68 -22.28
C ARG A 5 25.67 36.19 -22.39
N ARG A 6 25.06 35.58 -21.36
CA ARG A 6 24.71 34.14 -21.36
C ARG A 6 23.24 33.81 -21.06
N ALA A 7 22.35 34.80 -20.96
CA ALA A 7 20.92 34.56 -20.76
C ALA A 7 20.16 34.74 -22.08
N LEU A 8 19.22 33.84 -22.37
CA LEU A 8 18.20 34.03 -23.40
C LEU A 8 16.87 34.29 -22.67
N ALA A 9 16.30 35.47 -22.89
CA ALA A 9 14.93 35.74 -22.50
C ALA A 9 14.00 35.29 -23.63
N VAL A 10 13.01 34.48 -23.32
CA VAL A 10 11.95 34.10 -24.25
C VAL A 10 10.62 34.45 -23.61
N GLU A 11 9.89 35.35 -24.26
CA GLU A 11 8.50 35.61 -23.90
C GLU A 11 7.65 34.44 -24.41
N ALA A 12 6.90 33.82 -23.50
CA ALA A 12 6.03 32.71 -23.83
C ALA A 12 4.85 32.66 -22.85
N ASP A 13 3.65 32.47 -23.40
CA ASP A 13 2.49 32.07 -22.61
C ASP A 13 2.64 30.59 -22.22
N VAL A 14 3.00 30.36 -20.97
CA VAL A 14 3.22 29.01 -20.43
C VAL A 14 1.96 28.16 -20.35
N SER A 15 0.76 28.76 -20.48
CA SER A 15 -0.50 28.00 -20.59
C SER A 15 -0.71 27.44 -22.01
N SER A 16 -0.02 27.99 -23.02
CA SER A 16 -0.03 27.50 -24.38
C SER A 16 1.08 26.46 -24.60
N SER A 17 0.68 25.22 -24.88
CA SER A 17 1.64 24.14 -25.19
C SER A 17 2.53 24.47 -26.40
N ALA A 18 2.00 25.18 -27.40
CA ALA A 18 2.75 25.59 -28.58
C ALA A 18 3.82 26.64 -28.23
N ALA A 19 3.46 27.67 -27.45
CA ALA A 19 4.40 28.70 -27.03
C ALA A 19 5.51 28.12 -26.13
N LEU A 20 5.15 27.20 -25.24
CA LEU A 20 6.10 26.51 -24.38
C LEU A 20 7.07 25.61 -25.17
N SER A 21 6.57 24.86 -26.16
CA SER A 21 7.43 24.08 -27.07
C SER A 21 8.41 24.98 -27.83
N ALA A 22 7.91 26.09 -28.39
CA ALA A 22 8.75 27.06 -29.10
C ALA A 22 9.84 27.65 -28.20
N ALA A 23 9.59 27.83 -26.90
CA ALA A 23 10.60 28.28 -25.96
C ALA A 23 11.72 27.26 -25.75
N PHE A 24 11.39 25.96 -25.63
CA PHE A 24 12.37 24.88 -25.54
C PHE A 24 13.16 24.71 -26.85
N GLU A 25 12.50 24.87 -28.00
CA GLU A 25 13.16 24.84 -29.30
C GLU A 25 14.15 25.98 -29.46
N ARG A 26 13.84 27.19 -28.98
CA ARG A 26 14.80 28.30 -28.94
C ARG A 26 16.00 28.01 -28.05
N HIS A 27 15.82 27.29 -26.94
CA HIS A 27 16.95 26.79 -26.13
C HIS A 27 17.82 25.86 -26.96
N VAL A 28 17.23 24.83 -27.57
CA VAL A 28 17.96 23.84 -28.37
C VAL A 28 18.68 24.50 -29.55
N ALA A 29 18.05 25.45 -30.23
CA ALA A 29 18.66 26.20 -31.33
C ALA A 29 19.86 27.05 -30.88
N ARG A 30 19.79 27.64 -29.68
CA ARG A 30 20.83 28.54 -29.17
C ARG A 30 22.03 27.79 -28.59
N TRP A 31 21.78 26.69 -27.89
CA TRP A 31 22.78 26.00 -27.06
C TRP A 31 23.05 24.55 -27.48
N GLY A 32 22.20 23.94 -28.29
CA GLY A 32 22.31 22.55 -28.75
C GLY A 32 21.31 21.61 -28.08
N ALA A 33 21.09 20.44 -28.68
CA ALA A 33 20.28 19.39 -28.07
C ALA A 33 21.04 18.73 -26.92
N GLY A 34 20.33 18.33 -25.85
CA GLY A 34 20.93 17.66 -24.70
C GLY A 34 21.81 18.57 -23.82
N THR A 35 21.74 19.89 -24.00
CA THR A 35 22.47 20.84 -23.12
C THR A 35 21.65 21.29 -21.91
N LEU A 36 20.35 21.06 -21.92
CA LEU A 36 19.49 21.34 -20.77
C LEU A 36 19.84 20.36 -19.65
N ARG A 37 20.36 20.88 -18.52
CA ARG A 37 20.73 20.07 -17.34
C ARG A 37 19.88 20.33 -16.12
N ALA A 38 19.28 21.51 -16.03
CA ALA A 38 18.37 21.87 -14.97
C ALA A 38 17.18 22.65 -15.56
N CYS A 39 15.98 22.35 -15.08
CA CYS A 39 14.79 23.15 -15.34
C CYS A 39 14.13 23.51 -14.02
N VAL A 40 13.99 24.80 -13.74
CA VAL A 40 13.22 25.30 -12.61
C VAL A 40 11.89 25.81 -13.13
N ASN A 41 10.83 25.06 -12.87
CA ASN A 41 9.50 25.44 -13.30
C ASN A 41 8.81 26.29 -12.24
N ASN A 42 8.76 27.59 -12.48
CA ASN A 42 8.27 28.60 -11.54
C ASN A 42 7.05 29.38 -12.06
N ALA A 43 6.15 28.74 -12.81
CA ALA A 43 4.93 29.40 -13.26
C ALA A 43 3.89 29.49 -12.11
N GLY A 44 3.18 30.62 -12.02
CA GLY A 44 2.20 30.82 -10.95
C GLY A 44 1.42 32.12 -11.08
N VAL A 45 0.09 32.04 -11.08
CA VAL A 45 -0.84 33.17 -10.97
C VAL A 45 -1.85 32.89 -9.86
N GLY A 46 -2.23 33.93 -9.12
CA GLY A 46 -3.23 33.82 -8.06
C GLY A 46 -4.66 33.75 -8.60
N ASP A 47 -5.61 33.47 -7.70
CA ASP A 47 -7.03 33.26 -8.01
C ASP A 47 -7.70 34.41 -8.79
N GLY A 48 -7.18 35.65 -8.68
CA GLY A 48 -7.67 36.81 -9.42
C GLY A 48 -7.51 36.71 -10.95
N ALA A 49 -6.71 35.76 -11.45
CA ALA A 49 -6.57 35.50 -12.89
C ALA A 49 -7.74 34.68 -13.49
N GLY A 50 -8.60 34.11 -12.65
CA GLY A 50 -9.69 33.22 -13.07
C GLY A 50 -9.28 31.74 -13.11
N ALA A 51 -10.27 30.85 -13.00
CA ALA A 51 -10.06 29.42 -12.80
C ALA A 51 -9.27 28.76 -13.94
N GLU A 52 -9.59 29.10 -15.19
CA GLU A 52 -8.92 28.54 -16.37
C GLU A 52 -7.45 28.94 -16.42
N ALA A 53 -7.14 30.22 -16.19
CA ALA A 53 -5.78 30.72 -16.16
C ALA A 53 -4.98 30.09 -15.00
N VAL A 54 -5.60 29.95 -13.82
CA VAL A 54 -4.97 29.30 -12.66
C VAL A 54 -4.66 27.83 -12.93
N VAL A 55 -5.58 27.06 -13.52
CA VAL A 55 -5.33 25.65 -13.88
C VAL A 55 -4.29 25.53 -14.99
N GLY A 56 -4.42 26.33 -16.05
CA GLY A 56 -3.52 26.34 -17.20
C GLY A 56 -2.10 26.70 -16.80
N VAL A 57 -1.92 27.82 -16.10
CA VAL A 57 -0.60 28.35 -15.72
C VAL A 57 0.00 27.63 -14.52
N ASN A 58 -0.77 27.25 -13.50
CA ASN A 58 -0.19 26.71 -12.27
C ASN A 58 -0.01 25.20 -12.29
N LEU A 59 -0.78 24.48 -13.10
CA LEU A 59 -0.80 23.01 -13.11
C LEU A 59 -0.44 22.42 -14.47
N LEU A 60 -1.22 22.73 -15.51
CA LEU A 60 -1.04 22.10 -16.83
C LEU A 60 0.29 22.50 -17.47
N SER A 61 0.72 23.76 -17.32
CA SER A 61 2.04 24.21 -17.74
C SER A 61 3.18 23.38 -17.12
N HIS A 62 2.98 22.87 -15.89
CA HIS A 62 4.00 22.07 -15.22
C HIS A 62 4.09 20.66 -15.77
N PHE A 63 2.96 20.10 -16.19
CA PHE A 63 2.93 18.82 -16.87
C PHE A 63 3.60 18.94 -18.24
N ALA A 64 3.25 19.98 -18.99
CA ALA A 64 3.80 20.26 -20.32
C ALA A 64 5.32 20.52 -20.26
N ALA A 65 5.77 21.39 -19.35
CA ALA A 65 7.19 21.69 -19.17
C ALA A 65 7.98 20.45 -18.76
N ALA A 66 7.45 19.61 -17.86
CA ALA A 66 8.10 18.37 -17.46
C ALA A 66 8.25 17.38 -18.62
N ALA A 67 7.23 17.25 -19.47
CA ALA A 67 7.29 16.41 -20.67
C ALA A 67 8.31 16.94 -21.70
N LEU A 68 8.40 18.27 -21.86
CA LEU A 68 9.42 18.89 -22.72
C LEU A 68 10.83 18.73 -22.13
N CYS A 69 10.98 18.84 -20.82
CA CYS A 69 12.23 18.52 -20.14
C CYS A 69 12.64 17.08 -20.39
N GLU A 70 11.75 16.11 -20.21
CA GLU A 70 12.05 14.71 -20.49
C GLU A 70 12.57 14.51 -21.93
N ARG A 71 12.05 15.26 -22.92
CA ARG A 71 12.48 15.19 -24.32
C ARG A 71 13.86 15.82 -24.57
N HIS A 72 14.12 16.99 -23.98
CA HIS A 72 15.27 17.83 -24.35
C HIS A 72 16.41 17.85 -23.31
N MET A 73 16.16 17.38 -22.10
CA MET A 73 17.13 17.34 -21.00
C MET A 73 18.11 16.19 -21.17
N ALA A 74 19.36 16.43 -20.77
CA ALA A 74 20.38 15.40 -20.67
C ALA A 74 20.02 14.36 -19.60
N ASP A 75 20.49 13.13 -19.79
CA ASP A 75 20.43 12.11 -18.75
C ASP A 75 21.15 12.60 -17.48
N GLY A 76 20.58 12.29 -16.32
CA GLY A 76 21.07 12.79 -15.02
C GLY A 76 20.67 14.23 -14.68
N GLY A 77 19.90 14.91 -15.55
CA GLY A 77 19.42 16.27 -15.32
C GLY A 77 18.45 16.40 -14.13
N ALA A 78 18.10 17.64 -13.80
CA ALA A 78 17.22 17.95 -12.66
C ALA A 78 16.03 18.82 -13.07
N ILE A 79 14.84 18.45 -12.62
CA ILE A 79 13.62 19.25 -12.74
C ILE A 79 13.18 19.65 -11.34
N VAL A 80 13.08 20.95 -11.09
CA VAL A 80 12.58 21.52 -9.83
C VAL A 80 11.25 22.20 -10.11
N ASN A 81 10.15 21.58 -9.67
CA ASN A 81 8.82 22.16 -9.78
C ASN A 81 8.52 23.03 -8.57
N VAL A 82 8.18 24.31 -8.79
CA VAL A 82 7.84 25.22 -7.69
C VAL A 82 6.37 25.05 -7.31
N ALA A 83 6.11 24.15 -6.37
CA ALA A 83 4.79 23.83 -5.84
C ALA A 83 4.31 24.80 -4.75
N SER A 84 5.09 25.81 -4.36
CA SER A 84 4.70 26.82 -3.34
C SER A 84 4.39 26.22 -1.95
N ALA A 85 4.37 27.05 -0.92
CA ALA A 85 3.75 26.69 0.35
C ALA A 85 2.26 26.30 0.17
N GLY A 86 1.57 26.86 -0.83
CA GLY A 86 0.18 26.51 -1.16
C GLY A 86 -0.02 25.05 -1.58
N GLY A 87 1.02 24.36 -2.04
CA GLY A 87 0.97 22.92 -2.31
C GLY A 87 1.09 22.03 -1.07
N LEU A 88 1.47 22.61 0.08
CA LEU A 88 1.65 21.88 1.34
C LEU A 88 0.50 22.11 2.33
N TRP A 89 -0.08 23.31 2.31
CA TRP A 89 -1.08 23.75 3.28
C TRP A 89 -2.26 24.44 2.58
N PRO A 90 -3.48 24.34 3.13
CA PRO A 90 -4.62 25.10 2.63
C PRO A 90 -4.36 26.61 2.63
N MET A 91 -4.78 27.31 1.58
CA MET A 91 -4.82 28.78 1.52
C MET A 91 -6.27 29.24 1.29
N PRO A 92 -7.02 29.56 2.36
CA PRO A 92 -8.45 29.92 2.24
C PRO A 92 -8.74 31.10 1.31
N HIS A 93 -7.77 32.01 1.14
CA HIS A 93 -7.90 33.19 0.28
C HIS A 93 -7.51 32.94 -1.19
N GLN A 94 -6.93 31.78 -1.49
CA GLN A 94 -6.55 31.37 -2.84
C GLN A 94 -6.75 29.85 -3.02
N PRO A 95 -7.98 29.34 -2.90
CA PRO A 95 -8.26 27.90 -2.97
C PRO A 95 -7.89 27.29 -4.34
N MET A 96 -8.04 28.01 -5.44
CA MET A 96 -7.69 27.50 -6.78
C MET A 96 -6.17 27.39 -6.93
N TYR A 97 -5.45 28.41 -6.46
CA TYR A 97 -3.99 28.38 -6.39
C TYR A 97 -3.48 27.22 -5.53
N ALA A 98 -4.02 27.04 -4.31
CA ALA A 98 -3.60 25.96 -3.42
C ALA A 98 -3.89 24.57 -4.01
N ALA A 99 -5.06 24.38 -4.63
CA ALA A 99 -5.43 23.13 -5.29
C ALA A 99 -4.47 22.80 -6.45
N THR A 100 -4.21 23.76 -7.33
CA THR A 100 -3.30 23.56 -8.47
C THR A 100 -1.86 23.31 -8.02
N LYS A 101 -1.38 24.06 -7.03
CA LYS A 101 -0.05 23.86 -6.44
C LYS A 101 0.11 22.54 -5.70
N SER A 102 -0.95 22.03 -5.06
CA SER A 102 -0.99 20.67 -4.50
C SER A 102 -0.94 19.61 -5.61
N GLY A 103 -1.60 19.87 -6.73
CA GLY A 103 -1.50 19.06 -7.95
C GLY A 103 -0.08 18.96 -8.49
N VAL A 104 0.66 20.06 -8.54
CA VAL A 104 2.09 20.08 -8.94
C VAL A 104 2.94 19.21 -8.01
N LEU A 105 2.73 19.31 -6.70
CA LEU A 105 3.45 18.51 -5.72
C LEU A 105 3.18 17.01 -5.90
N MET A 106 1.90 16.63 -6.09
CA MET A 106 1.55 15.22 -6.27
C MET A 106 2.05 14.68 -7.62
N PHE A 107 1.94 15.47 -8.69
CA PHE A 107 2.49 15.13 -10.00
C PHE A 107 4.00 14.86 -9.93
N THR A 108 4.75 15.75 -9.28
CA THR A 108 6.21 15.62 -9.10
C THR A 108 6.56 14.27 -8.47
N ARG A 109 5.85 13.90 -7.38
CA ARG A 109 6.06 12.63 -6.68
C ARG A 109 5.70 11.41 -7.52
N SER A 110 4.62 11.49 -8.28
CA SER A 110 4.16 10.38 -9.12
C SER A 110 5.06 10.16 -10.33
N ALA A 111 5.56 11.23 -10.96
CA ALA A 111 6.37 11.14 -12.18
C ALA A 111 7.85 10.81 -11.90
N ALA A 112 8.40 11.27 -10.77
CA ALA A 112 9.83 11.16 -10.49
C ALA A 112 10.40 9.72 -10.53
N PRO A 113 9.75 8.68 -9.98
CA PRO A 113 10.30 7.32 -10.03
C PRO A 113 10.45 6.78 -11.46
N SER A 114 9.58 7.19 -12.39
CA SER A 114 9.63 6.74 -13.79
C SER A 114 10.78 7.43 -14.52
N LEU A 115 10.86 8.77 -14.41
CA LEU A 115 11.90 9.58 -15.04
C LEU A 115 13.31 9.23 -14.56
N TYR A 116 13.43 8.95 -13.26
CA TYR A 116 14.72 8.56 -12.70
C TYR A 116 15.16 7.17 -13.18
N ARG A 117 14.23 6.23 -13.37
CA ARG A 117 14.56 4.89 -13.89
C ARG A 117 14.95 4.93 -15.36
N SER A 118 14.32 5.76 -16.18
CA SER A 118 14.55 5.81 -17.62
C SER A 118 15.78 6.64 -18.00
N LYS A 119 15.93 7.85 -17.44
CA LYS A 119 16.93 8.84 -17.86
C LYS A 119 17.80 9.37 -16.72
N ARG A 120 17.64 8.83 -15.50
CA ARG A 120 18.27 9.36 -14.28
C ARG A 120 17.92 10.83 -14.00
N ILE A 121 16.85 11.34 -14.59
CA ILE A 121 16.39 12.72 -14.35
C ILE A 121 15.74 12.76 -12.97
N ARG A 122 16.23 13.68 -12.12
CA ARG A 122 15.72 13.89 -10.77
C ARG A 122 14.63 14.95 -10.82
N MET A 123 13.39 14.55 -10.56
CA MET A 123 12.28 15.48 -10.45
C MET A 123 11.92 15.71 -8.98
N THR A 124 11.96 16.96 -8.54
CA THR A 124 11.75 17.38 -7.15
C THR A 124 10.81 18.58 -7.08
N ALA A 125 10.27 18.84 -5.89
CA ALA A 125 9.39 19.98 -5.64
C ALA A 125 10.04 20.97 -4.68
N LEU A 126 9.96 22.25 -5.02
CA LEU A 126 10.28 23.35 -4.12
C LEU A 126 8.98 24.01 -3.66
N CYS A 127 8.83 24.16 -2.34
CA CYS A 127 7.64 24.74 -1.73
C CYS A 127 8.01 26.00 -0.93
N PRO A 128 8.36 27.11 -1.59
CA PRO A 128 8.74 28.34 -0.91
C PRO A 128 7.52 29.03 -0.28
N THR A 129 7.74 29.62 0.89
CA THR A 129 6.83 30.64 1.45
C THR A 129 7.08 31.99 0.77
N TYR A 130 6.28 33.02 1.09
CA TYR A 130 6.51 34.36 0.55
C TYR A 130 7.97 34.78 0.70
N THR A 131 8.57 35.22 -0.39
CA THR A 131 9.98 35.60 -0.45
C THR A 131 10.11 37.10 -0.33
N ALA A 132 10.96 37.57 0.59
CA ALA A 132 11.30 38.98 0.72
C ALA A 132 11.96 39.48 -0.55
N ASP A 133 11.83 40.78 -0.81
CA ASP A 133 12.54 41.48 -1.90
C ASP A 133 12.20 40.90 -3.29
N THR A 134 10.95 40.46 -3.42
CA THR A 134 10.32 40.06 -4.68
C THR A 134 9.06 40.89 -4.88
N GLY A 135 8.61 41.09 -6.12
CA GLY A 135 7.37 41.82 -6.39
C GLY A 135 6.14 41.22 -5.67
N MET A 136 6.11 39.89 -5.49
CA MET A 136 5.08 39.23 -4.67
C MET A 136 5.22 39.55 -3.18
N GLY A 137 6.45 39.61 -2.66
CA GLY A 137 6.76 40.04 -1.30
C GLY A 137 6.36 41.49 -1.05
N ASP A 138 6.65 42.40 -1.99
CA ASP A 138 6.31 43.81 -1.85
C ASP A 138 4.81 44.04 -1.98
N ALA A 139 4.15 43.38 -2.94
CA ALA A 139 2.70 43.42 -3.07
C ALA A 139 2.01 42.95 -1.79
N VAL A 140 2.48 41.84 -1.19
CA VAL A 140 1.89 41.35 0.07
C VAL A 140 2.22 42.26 1.25
N ARG A 141 3.35 42.98 1.29
CA ARG A 141 3.62 44.01 2.31
C ARG A 141 2.75 45.25 2.13
N GLY A 142 2.53 45.68 0.88
CA GLY A 142 1.72 46.84 0.51
C GLY A 142 0.25 46.71 0.92
N MET A 143 -0.25 45.49 1.11
CA MET A 143 -1.59 45.21 1.66
C MET A 143 -1.74 45.50 3.16
N GLY A 144 -0.73 46.09 3.82
CA GLY A 144 -0.84 46.56 5.21
C GLY A 144 -1.17 45.46 6.21
N SER A 145 -2.26 45.62 6.97
CA SER A 145 -2.69 44.63 7.98
C SER A 145 -3.08 43.29 7.34
N SER A 146 -3.77 43.29 6.19
CA SER A 146 -4.14 42.09 5.44
C SER A 146 -2.92 41.33 4.94
N GLY A 147 -1.93 42.08 4.46
CA GLY A 147 -0.62 41.56 4.09
C GLY A 147 0.08 40.80 5.21
N LYS A 148 0.13 41.41 6.41
CA LYS A 148 0.70 40.78 7.61
C LYS A 148 0.00 39.48 8.00
N VAL A 149 -1.31 39.37 7.78
CA VAL A 149 -2.07 38.12 8.02
C VAL A 149 -1.65 37.04 7.02
N LEU A 150 -1.63 37.35 5.72
CA LEU A 150 -1.24 36.41 4.67
C LEU A 150 0.18 35.87 4.85
N ILE A 151 1.14 36.76 5.15
CA ILE A 151 2.52 36.37 5.46
C ILE A 151 2.53 35.43 6.66
N LYS A 152 1.84 35.78 7.75
CA LYS A 152 1.82 35.00 8.99
C LYS A 152 1.19 33.62 8.79
N GLU A 153 0.17 33.49 7.97
CA GLU A 153 -0.48 32.20 7.68
C GLU A 153 0.41 31.32 6.79
N ALA A 154 0.88 31.85 5.65
CA ALA A 154 1.71 31.11 4.70
C ALA A 154 3.05 30.67 5.30
N THR A 155 3.58 31.43 6.26
CA THR A 155 4.91 31.20 6.86
C THR A 155 4.84 30.58 8.26
N ARG A 156 3.62 30.23 8.73
CA ARG A 156 3.33 29.82 10.12
C ARG A 156 3.90 30.79 11.16
N GLY A 157 3.98 32.07 10.79
CA GLY A 157 4.41 33.18 11.62
C GLY A 157 5.92 33.39 11.69
N LYS A 158 6.71 32.77 10.81
CA LYS A 158 8.17 32.97 10.78
C LYS A 158 8.62 34.18 9.95
N GLY A 159 7.72 34.80 9.18
CA GLY A 159 8.07 35.91 8.28
C GLY A 159 8.38 35.42 6.87
N MET A 160 8.85 36.28 5.98
CA MET A 160 9.17 35.89 4.60
C MET A 160 10.52 35.18 4.52
N ALA A 161 10.61 34.15 3.67
CA ALA A 161 11.89 33.54 3.34
C ALA A 161 12.76 34.58 2.62
N LYS A 162 14.07 34.54 2.85
CA LYS A 162 14.99 35.38 2.09
C LYS A 162 15.19 34.79 0.69
N LEU A 163 15.50 35.62 -0.28
CA LEU A 163 15.75 35.17 -1.65
C LEU A 163 16.89 34.14 -1.70
N GLU A 164 17.95 34.34 -0.90
CA GLU A 164 19.10 33.44 -0.86
C GLU A 164 18.74 32.05 -0.32
N GLU A 165 17.76 31.96 0.59
CA GLU A 165 17.28 30.67 1.11
C GLU A 165 16.52 29.89 0.03
N VAL A 166 15.77 30.58 -0.82
CA VAL A 166 15.04 29.97 -1.95
C VAL A 166 16.03 29.54 -3.02
N VAL A 167 17.00 30.38 -3.36
CA VAL A 167 18.05 30.06 -4.35
C VAL A 167 18.89 28.88 -3.87
N GLY A 168 19.38 28.89 -2.64
CA GLY A 168 20.17 27.78 -2.09
C GLY A 168 19.39 26.46 -2.03
N ALA A 169 18.07 26.51 -1.83
CA ALA A 169 17.23 25.32 -1.88
C ALA A 169 17.03 24.79 -3.31
N VAL A 170 16.92 25.68 -4.29
CA VAL A 170 16.90 25.31 -5.71
C VAL A 170 18.21 24.64 -6.09
N GLU A 171 19.34 25.22 -5.73
CA GLU A 171 20.68 24.67 -5.98
C GLU A 171 20.83 23.29 -5.32
N ALA A 172 20.44 23.14 -4.05
CA ALA A 172 20.49 21.84 -3.36
C ALA A 172 19.64 20.77 -4.05
N LEU A 173 18.47 21.12 -4.59
CA LEU A 173 17.62 20.19 -5.34
C LEU A 173 18.20 19.84 -6.70
N ILE A 174 18.82 20.80 -7.38
CA ILE A 174 19.52 20.57 -8.64
C ILE A 174 20.73 19.65 -8.43
N ASP A 175 21.50 19.88 -7.37
CA ASP A 175 22.76 19.17 -7.15
C ASP A 175 22.56 17.78 -6.54
N GLY A 176 21.62 17.62 -5.61
CA GLY A 176 21.49 16.42 -4.78
C GLY A 176 20.08 15.99 -4.41
N GLY A 177 19.04 16.53 -5.04
CA GLY A 177 17.66 16.21 -4.68
C GLY A 177 17.29 14.74 -4.97
N GLU A 178 16.58 14.10 -4.05
CA GLU A 178 16.07 12.73 -4.23
C GLU A 178 14.83 12.71 -5.13
N PRO A 179 14.63 11.71 -6.01
CA PRO A 179 13.44 11.63 -6.87
C PRO A 179 12.14 11.69 -6.05
N GLY A 180 11.29 12.67 -6.34
CA GLY A 180 10.01 12.90 -5.66
C GLY A 180 10.14 13.64 -4.33
N GLN A 181 11.35 14.07 -3.95
CA GLN A 181 11.58 14.91 -2.77
C GLN A 181 10.86 16.24 -2.92
N ALA A 182 10.29 16.71 -1.82
CA ALA A 182 9.76 18.06 -1.71
C ALA A 182 10.47 18.80 -0.59
N LEU A 183 10.95 20.02 -0.85
CA LEU A 183 11.58 20.89 0.16
C LEU A 183 10.72 22.12 0.40
N ALA A 184 10.25 22.30 1.63
CA ALA A 184 9.64 23.55 2.06
C ALA A 184 10.72 24.55 2.45
N VAL A 185 10.67 25.75 1.85
CA VAL A 185 11.55 26.87 2.21
C VAL A 185 10.77 27.83 3.09
N VAL A 186 11.03 27.75 4.39
CA VAL A 186 10.53 28.69 5.38
C VAL A 186 11.72 29.50 5.93
N PRO A 187 11.50 30.70 6.48
CA PRO A 187 12.60 31.53 6.97
C PRO A 187 13.46 30.78 7.98
N GLY A 188 14.76 30.74 7.73
CA GLY A 188 15.78 30.10 8.55
C GLY A 188 15.67 28.58 8.64
N GLN A 189 14.89 27.91 7.79
CA GLN A 189 14.75 26.45 7.83
C GLN A 189 14.36 25.85 6.47
N LEU A 190 15.12 24.84 6.04
CA LEU A 190 14.74 23.93 4.97
C LEU A 190 14.11 22.67 5.57
N ILE A 191 12.94 22.27 5.05
CA ILE A 191 12.20 21.13 5.58
C ILE A 191 11.96 20.14 4.45
N THR A 192 12.53 18.94 4.55
CA THR A 192 12.13 17.84 3.68
C THR A 192 10.71 17.41 4.01
N TRP A 193 9.80 17.66 3.09
CA TRP A 193 8.38 17.36 3.24
C TRP A 193 8.09 15.92 2.81
N GLN A 194 7.93 15.06 3.81
CA GLN A 194 7.43 13.70 3.63
C GLN A 194 5.93 13.66 3.94
N TRP A 195 5.17 12.97 3.08
CA TRP A 195 3.77 12.69 3.34
C TRP A 195 3.68 11.52 4.35
N SER A 196 4.08 11.74 5.60
CA SER A 196 3.73 10.81 6.67
C SER A 196 2.21 10.81 6.79
N GLN A 197 1.55 9.65 6.66
CA GLN A 197 0.08 9.52 6.79
C GLN A 197 -0.41 9.92 8.19
N ARG A 198 -0.53 11.23 8.41
CA ARG A 198 -1.42 11.86 9.40
C ARG A 198 -2.30 12.85 8.64
N GLN A 199 -3.23 12.33 7.84
CA GLN A 199 -4.51 12.98 7.73
C GLN A 199 -5.47 12.17 8.60
N ARG A 200 -5.73 12.69 9.80
CA ARG A 200 -6.89 12.28 10.60
C ARG A 200 -8.12 12.54 9.72
N GLY A 201 -8.73 11.49 9.20
CA GLY A 201 -10.11 11.57 8.74
C GLY A 201 -11.00 11.62 9.97
N ALA A 202 -11.43 12.81 10.37
CA ALA A 202 -12.64 13.00 11.17
C ALA A 202 -13.06 14.47 11.12
N GLY A 203 -14.25 14.73 10.56
CA GLY A 203 -15.09 15.91 10.83
C GLY A 203 -14.57 17.28 10.36
N ILE A 204 -15.37 17.95 9.55
CA ILE A 204 -15.05 19.24 8.91
C ILE A 204 -14.95 20.40 9.93
N SER A 205 -13.83 21.16 9.80
CA SER A 205 -13.65 22.62 10.00
C SER A 205 -12.54 23.02 11.00
N PRO A 206 -11.48 23.74 10.57
CA PRO A 206 -10.39 24.18 11.45
C PRO A 206 -10.29 25.72 11.58
N LYS A 207 -10.08 26.21 12.81
CA LYS A 207 -9.44 27.51 13.07
C LYS A 207 -8.05 27.32 13.69
N SER A 208 -7.06 27.83 12.94
CA SER A 208 -5.81 28.51 13.31
C SER A 208 -5.09 28.12 14.61
N GLY A 209 -3.85 27.62 14.51
CA GLY A 209 -2.63 28.43 14.68
C GLY A 209 -1.80 27.83 15.84
N ARG A 210 -0.49 27.99 16.02
CA ARG A 210 0.60 28.83 15.51
C ARG A 210 1.95 28.13 15.82
N ARG A 211 2.99 28.56 15.08
CA ARG A 211 4.41 28.80 15.46
C ARG A 211 5.28 27.70 16.14
N SER A 212 6.49 27.65 15.57
CA SER A 212 7.72 26.89 15.78
C SER A 212 8.54 27.13 17.05
N VAL A 213 9.45 26.20 17.41
CA VAL A 213 10.87 26.42 17.81
C VAL A 213 11.74 25.14 17.56
N LYS A 214 13.05 25.33 17.31
CA LYS A 214 14.18 24.38 17.09
C LYS A 214 14.47 23.40 18.25
N ALA A 215 15.12 22.25 17.95
CA ALA A 215 16.03 21.45 18.82
C ALA A 215 16.65 20.30 17.97
N GLU A 216 17.97 20.21 17.77
CA GLU A 216 18.95 19.49 18.61
C GLU A 216 18.83 17.94 18.55
N PRO A 217 19.96 17.20 18.54
CA PRO A 217 19.96 15.74 18.36
C PRO A 217 19.27 15.08 19.55
N GLY A 218 18.16 14.39 19.30
CA GLY A 218 17.36 13.75 20.34
C GLY A 218 16.25 14.65 20.89
N ARG A 219 15.15 14.75 20.14
CA ARG A 219 13.82 14.96 20.74
C ARG A 219 12.80 14.08 20.04
N LEU A 220 12.03 13.38 20.87
CA LEU A 220 11.00 12.42 20.50
C LEU A 220 10.15 12.94 19.33
N LEU A 221 9.85 12.04 18.37
CA LEU A 221 8.60 12.06 17.60
C LEU A 221 7.52 12.70 18.49
N ALA A 222 6.84 13.75 18.02
CA ALA A 222 5.75 14.39 18.78
C ALA A 222 4.99 13.30 19.54
N PRO A 223 4.83 13.41 20.88
CA PRO A 223 4.37 12.29 21.69
C PRO A 223 3.17 11.70 20.98
N LEU A 224 3.21 10.38 20.75
CA LEU A 224 2.01 9.70 20.27
C LEU A 224 0.86 10.22 21.14
N PRO A 225 -0.31 10.53 20.54
CA PRO A 225 -1.46 10.90 21.35
C PRO A 225 -1.55 9.90 22.51
N PRO A 226 -1.74 10.39 23.75
CA PRO A 226 -1.77 9.50 24.91
C PRO A 226 -2.71 8.35 24.57
N LEU A 227 -2.28 7.13 24.88
CA LEU A 227 -3.11 5.96 24.63
C LEU A 227 -4.48 6.23 25.26
N PRO A 228 -5.58 5.95 24.55
CA PRO A 228 -6.89 6.10 25.15
C PRO A 228 -6.97 5.24 26.41
N ALA A 229 -7.77 5.67 27.39
CA ALA A 229 -7.91 4.95 28.65
C ALA A 229 -8.44 3.52 28.44
N THR A 230 -9.28 3.34 27.41
CA THR A 230 -9.85 2.06 27.00
C THR A 230 -9.46 1.71 25.57
N ARG A 231 -9.54 0.42 25.26
CA ARG A 231 -9.55 -0.12 23.90
C ARG A 231 -10.90 -0.76 23.63
N ARG A 232 -11.33 -0.72 22.38
CA ARG A 232 -12.49 -1.49 21.90
C ARG A 232 -12.02 -2.76 21.20
N LEU A 233 -12.66 -3.88 21.49
CA LEU A 233 -12.39 -5.18 20.88
C LEU A 233 -13.67 -5.99 20.67
N MET A 234 -13.63 -6.88 19.70
CA MET A 234 -14.63 -7.91 19.50
C MET A 234 -14.21 -9.18 20.24
N ARG A 235 -15.10 -9.68 21.08
CA ARG A 235 -14.89 -10.82 21.96
C ARG A 235 -15.87 -11.93 21.61
N VAL A 236 -15.38 -13.16 21.56
CA VAL A 236 -16.21 -14.37 21.49
C VAL A 236 -16.72 -14.65 22.91
N LYS A 237 -18.04 -14.55 23.10
CA LYS A 237 -18.73 -14.79 24.39
C LYS A 237 -19.30 -16.19 24.51
N GLN A 238 -19.55 -16.85 23.38
CA GLN A 238 -20.03 -18.23 23.30
C GLN A 238 -19.46 -18.92 22.07
N LEU A 239 -19.34 -20.25 22.11
CA LEU A 239 -18.86 -21.02 20.98
C LEU A 239 -19.98 -21.21 19.96
N SER A 240 -19.84 -20.62 18.77
CA SER A 240 -20.78 -20.84 17.67
C SER A 240 -20.16 -20.50 16.30
N THR A 241 -20.67 -21.14 15.25
CA THR A 241 -20.40 -20.79 13.85
C THR A 241 -21.23 -19.60 13.38
N ASP A 242 -22.30 -19.25 14.10
CA ASP A 242 -22.99 -17.96 13.96
C ASP A 242 -22.12 -16.89 14.62
N PHE A 243 -21.34 -16.19 13.80
CA PHE A 243 -20.37 -15.20 14.27
C PHE A 243 -21.04 -14.01 14.99
N GLU A 244 -22.22 -13.59 14.53
CA GLU A 244 -22.95 -12.48 15.15
C GLU A 244 -23.45 -12.88 16.53
N ALA A 245 -24.07 -14.06 16.65
CA ALA A 245 -24.48 -14.57 17.96
C ALA A 245 -23.29 -14.89 18.88
N ALA A 246 -22.16 -15.36 18.32
CA ALA A 246 -20.97 -15.75 19.08
C ALA A 246 -20.22 -14.56 19.67
N THR A 247 -20.33 -13.37 19.06
CA THR A 247 -19.47 -12.24 19.38
C THR A 247 -20.20 -11.05 19.96
N GLU A 248 -19.44 -10.18 20.63
CA GLU A 248 -19.89 -8.88 21.10
C GLU A 248 -18.74 -7.88 21.05
N ILE A 249 -19.06 -6.59 20.94
CA ILE A 249 -18.08 -5.52 21.04
C ILE A 249 -18.05 -5.04 22.48
N VAL A 250 -16.86 -5.05 23.10
CA VAL A 250 -16.65 -4.58 24.48
C VAL A 250 -15.58 -3.50 24.52
N GLU A 251 -15.63 -2.67 25.55
CA GLU A 251 -14.55 -1.76 25.92
C GLU A 251 -13.85 -2.25 27.18
N GLU A 252 -12.52 -2.26 27.16
CA GLU A 252 -11.68 -2.70 28.27
C GLU A 252 -10.56 -1.69 28.53
N PRO A 253 -9.96 -1.63 29.73
CA PRO A 253 -8.79 -0.80 29.98
C PRO A 253 -7.64 -1.08 29.00
N MET A 254 -6.91 -0.04 28.61
CA MET A 254 -5.75 -0.17 27.74
C MET A 254 -4.66 -1.02 28.43
N PRO A 255 -4.20 -2.12 27.80
CA PRO A 255 -3.18 -2.98 28.41
C PRO A 255 -1.83 -2.26 28.49
N ARG A 256 -1.11 -2.49 29.60
CA ARG A 256 0.27 -2.06 29.77
C ARG A 256 1.22 -3.03 29.09
N VAL A 257 2.36 -2.55 28.61
CA VAL A 257 3.42 -3.38 28.02
C VAL A 257 4.68 -3.34 28.86
N ALA A 258 5.32 -4.50 29.00
CA ALA A 258 6.56 -4.71 29.72
C ALA A 258 7.42 -5.78 29.01
N GLY A 259 8.69 -5.90 29.40
CA GLY A 259 9.61 -6.91 28.85
C GLY A 259 9.69 -6.85 27.32
N SER A 260 9.51 -8.01 26.67
CA SER A 260 9.52 -8.19 25.22
C SER A 260 8.23 -7.78 24.50
N LYS A 261 7.20 -7.33 25.22
CA LYS A 261 5.87 -7.09 24.64
C LYS A 261 5.77 -5.73 23.94
N VAL A 262 4.90 -5.68 22.94
CA VAL A 262 4.65 -4.52 22.08
C VAL A 262 3.15 -4.34 21.94
N LEU A 263 2.68 -3.11 22.14
CA LEU A 263 1.30 -2.71 21.89
C LEU A 263 1.21 -2.21 20.46
N VAL A 264 0.34 -2.81 19.66
CA VAL A 264 0.09 -2.42 18.28
C VAL A 264 -1.25 -1.70 18.20
N ALA A 265 -1.25 -0.45 17.72
CA ALA A 265 -2.46 0.25 17.29
C ALA A 265 -2.82 -0.27 15.90
N ARG A 266 -3.92 -1.01 15.80
CA ARG A 266 -4.30 -1.73 14.58
C ARG A 266 -5.18 -0.84 13.71
N CYS A 267 -4.80 -0.69 12.45
CA CYS A 267 -5.50 0.15 11.48
C CYS A 267 -6.39 -0.67 10.55
N PHE A 268 -5.91 -1.87 10.17
CA PHE A 268 -6.64 -2.82 9.35
C PHE A 268 -6.61 -4.19 10.04
N ALA A 269 -7.72 -4.94 9.95
CA ALA A 269 -7.80 -6.32 10.40
C ALA A 269 -8.48 -7.17 9.32
N GLY A 270 -8.00 -8.40 9.16
CA GLY A 270 -8.43 -9.29 8.08
C GLY A 270 -9.61 -10.14 8.49
N VAL A 271 -10.69 -10.09 7.69
CA VAL A 271 -11.81 -11.03 7.80
C VAL A 271 -11.48 -12.27 7.00
N ASN A 272 -11.51 -13.41 7.67
CA ASN A 272 -11.11 -14.70 7.14
C ASN A 272 -12.28 -15.67 7.18
N ALA A 273 -12.35 -16.57 6.19
CA ALA A 273 -13.41 -17.60 6.17
C ALA A 273 -13.42 -18.41 7.47
N SER A 274 -12.26 -18.61 8.10
CA SER A 274 -12.13 -19.38 9.33
C SER A 274 -12.48 -18.61 10.62
N ASP A 275 -12.88 -17.34 10.55
CA ASP A 275 -13.33 -16.60 11.73
C ASP A 275 -14.53 -17.27 12.42
N VAL A 276 -15.43 -17.91 11.63
CA VAL A 276 -16.55 -18.71 12.17
C VAL A 276 -16.08 -20.00 12.85
N ASN A 277 -14.98 -20.59 12.38
CA ASN A 277 -14.40 -21.78 13.01
C ASN A 277 -13.67 -21.40 14.30
N PHE A 278 -13.05 -20.22 14.28
CA PHE A 278 -12.38 -19.63 15.42
C PHE A 278 -13.39 -19.29 16.53
N SER A 279 -14.51 -18.63 16.20
CA SER A 279 -15.60 -18.37 17.15
C SER A 279 -16.27 -19.65 17.65
N ALA A 280 -16.32 -20.70 16.83
CA ALA A 280 -16.79 -22.03 17.25
C ALA A 280 -15.76 -22.81 18.10
N GLY A 281 -14.58 -22.24 18.41
CA GLY A 281 -13.58 -22.87 19.26
C GLY A 281 -12.76 -23.97 18.62
N ARG A 282 -12.90 -24.21 17.30
CA ARG A 282 -12.25 -25.34 16.59
C ARG A 282 -10.72 -25.30 16.61
N TYR A 283 -10.15 -24.11 16.82
CA TYR A 283 -8.69 -23.91 16.94
C TYR A 283 -8.12 -24.32 18.31
N PHE A 284 -8.97 -24.41 19.34
CA PHE A 284 -8.57 -24.71 20.71
C PHE A 284 -8.98 -26.13 21.15
N GLY A 285 -9.76 -26.83 20.33
CA GLY A 285 -10.29 -28.16 20.62
C GLY A 285 -11.03 -28.18 21.96
N ARG A 286 -10.77 -29.20 22.78
CA ARG A 286 -11.42 -29.39 24.09
C ARG A 286 -11.19 -28.24 25.08
N LYS A 287 -10.21 -27.36 24.85
CA LYS A 287 -9.91 -26.21 25.72
C LYS A 287 -10.76 -24.98 25.41
N ALA A 288 -11.49 -24.97 24.31
CA ALA A 288 -12.21 -23.78 23.82
C ALA A 288 -13.15 -23.18 24.87
N ALA A 289 -13.98 -24.01 25.51
CA ALA A 289 -14.94 -23.54 26.50
C ALA A 289 -14.26 -22.90 27.73
N ALA A 290 -13.14 -23.47 28.19
CA ALA A 290 -12.36 -22.94 29.29
C ALA A 290 -11.60 -21.64 28.95
N MET A 291 -11.46 -21.32 27.66
CA MET A 291 -10.84 -20.08 27.19
C MET A 291 -11.83 -18.93 27.02
N LEU A 292 -13.14 -19.18 27.14
CA LEU A 292 -14.12 -18.11 27.03
C LEU A 292 -14.04 -17.16 28.25
N PRO A 293 -14.22 -15.86 28.03
CA PRO A 293 -14.31 -15.21 26.72
C PRO A 293 -12.91 -14.91 26.13
N PHE A 294 -12.76 -14.97 24.80
CA PHE A 294 -11.49 -14.67 24.11
C PHE A 294 -11.67 -13.71 22.93
N GLY A 295 -10.61 -13.00 22.53
CA GLY A 295 -10.68 -12.02 21.44
C GLY A 295 -10.84 -12.66 20.05
N ALA A 296 -11.64 -12.05 19.17
CA ALA A 296 -11.88 -12.50 17.79
C ALA A 296 -10.86 -11.93 16.77
N GLY A 297 -10.75 -12.57 15.61
CA GLY A 297 -9.89 -12.15 14.48
C GLY A 297 -8.47 -12.72 14.53
N MET A 298 -7.84 -12.87 13.36
CA MET A 298 -6.58 -13.61 13.20
C MET A 298 -5.38 -12.81 12.67
N GLU A 299 -5.60 -11.61 12.12
CA GLU A 299 -4.53 -10.81 11.55
C GLU A 299 -4.82 -9.32 11.55
N ALA A 300 -3.76 -8.52 11.66
CA ALA A 300 -3.86 -7.08 11.61
C ALA A 300 -2.59 -6.43 11.03
N VAL A 301 -2.76 -5.20 10.56
CA VAL A 301 -1.68 -4.29 10.21
C VAL A 301 -1.88 -2.98 10.94
N GLY A 302 -0.81 -2.42 11.47
CA GLY A 302 -0.87 -1.22 12.27
C GLY A 302 0.50 -0.65 12.62
N TYR A 303 0.52 0.16 13.66
CA TYR A 303 1.74 0.81 14.16
C TYR A 303 2.05 0.37 15.58
N VAL A 304 3.33 0.30 15.93
CA VAL A 304 3.75 0.13 17.32
C VAL A 304 3.33 1.38 18.12
N ALA A 305 2.39 1.20 19.05
CA ALA A 305 1.87 2.26 19.91
C ALA A 305 2.66 2.38 21.23
N ALA A 306 3.16 1.26 21.74
CA ALA A 306 4.07 1.21 22.89
C ALA A 306 4.94 -0.06 22.81
N ALA A 307 6.10 -0.04 23.45
CA ALA A 307 6.99 -1.20 23.50
C ALA A 307 7.64 -1.31 24.88
N GLY A 308 7.77 -2.53 25.38
CA GLY A 308 8.51 -2.81 26.61
C GLY A 308 10.03 -2.62 26.42
N PRO A 309 10.79 -2.50 27.52
CA PRO A 309 12.23 -2.20 27.47
C PRO A 309 13.06 -3.18 26.63
N GLU A 310 12.76 -4.49 26.69
CA GLU A 310 13.51 -5.50 25.92
C GLU A 310 13.21 -5.41 24.43
N ALA A 311 11.97 -5.07 24.05
CA ALA A 311 11.60 -4.86 22.66
C ALA A 311 12.31 -3.63 22.07
N LEU A 312 12.41 -2.54 22.85
CA LEU A 312 13.15 -1.34 22.48
C LEU A 312 14.65 -1.63 22.28
N ALA A 313 15.25 -2.40 23.19
CA ALA A 313 16.64 -2.85 23.10
C ALA A 313 16.92 -3.68 21.83
N LYS A 314 15.93 -4.45 21.36
CA LYS A 314 15.98 -5.25 20.12
C LYS A 314 15.65 -4.46 18.85
N GLY A 315 15.57 -3.13 18.92
CA GLY A 315 15.38 -2.29 17.75
C GLY A 315 13.94 -1.93 17.41
N VAL A 316 12.94 -2.40 18.18
CA VAL A 316 11.54 -1.98 17.96
C VAL A 316 11.40 -0.50 18.29
N ARG A 317 10.65 0.24 17.47
CA ARG A 317 10.41 1.68 17.66
C ARG A 317 8.92 1.96 17.66
N VAL A 318 8.51 2.85 18.57
CA VAL A 318 7.17 3.44 18.55
C VAL A 318 6.96 4.17 17.22
N GLY A 319 5.81 3.95 16.59
CA GLY A 319 5.49 4.43 15.24
C GLY A 319 5.96 3.52 14.10
N MET A 320 6.64 2.41 14.37
CA MET A 320 7.05 1.44 13.34
C MET A 320 5.82 0.75 12.72
N PRO A 321 5.70 0.68 11.38
CA PRO A 321 4.67 -0.11 10.72
C PRO A 321 4.94 -1.60 10.92
N VAL A 322 3.93 -2.35 11.34
CA VAL A 322 4.06 -3.77 11.65
C VAL A 322 2.82 -4.54 11.22
N SER A 323 3.03 -5.80 10.91
CA SER A 323 1.97 -6.78 10.66
C SER A 323 1.98 -7.85 11.75
N THR A 324 0.81 -8.37 12.09
CA THR A 324 0.63 -9.43 13.09
C THR A 324 -0.28 -10.54 12.56
N LEU A 325 0.13 -11.78 12.82
CA LEU A 325 -0.70 -12.98 12.70
C LEU A 325 -0.92 -13.51 14.13
N GLU A 326 -2.09 -13.23 14.69
CA GLU A 326 -2.39 -13.42 16.10
C GLU A 326 -3.89 -13.56 16.32
N TYR A 327 -4.26 -14.25 17.40
CA TYR A 327 -5.66 -14.31 17.82
C TYR A 327 -6.07 -13.04 18.56
N GLY A 328 -7.32 -12.61 18.36
CA GLY A 328 -7.83 -11.38 18.95
C GLY A 328 -7.53 -10.14 18.12
N ALA A 329 -7.28 -10.27 16.82
CA ALA A 329 -6.92 -9.18 15.92
C ALA A 329 -8.01 -8.11 15.74
N PHE A 330 -9.29 -8.44 15.94
CA PHE A 330 -10.43 -7.51 15.91
C PHE A 330 -10.48 -6.65 17.18
N SER A 331 -9.48 -5.81 17.33
CA SER A 331 -9.36 -4.82 18.40
C SER A 331 -8.65 -3.59 17.86
N THR A 332 -8.99 -2.43 18.42
CA THR A 332 -8.26 -1.18 18.18
C THR A 332 -6.78 -1.29 18.59
N HIS A 333 -6.48 -2.07 19.63
CA HIS A 333 -5.12 -2.29 20.15
C HIS A 333 -4.89 -3.72 20.64
N GLY A 334 -3.71 -4.26 20.34
CA GLY A 334 -3.31 -5.62 20.72
C GLY A 334 -1.89 -5.69 21.27
N VAL A 335 -1.67 -6.60 22.21
CA VAL A 335 -0.33 -6.85 22.75
C VAL A 335 0.24 -8.12 22.13
N VAL A 336 1.40 -7.99 21.49
CA VAL A 336 2.15 -9.10 20.89
C VAL A 336 3.55 -9.17 21.45
N ASP A 337 4.20 -10.32 21.29
CA ASP A 337 5.64 -10.40 21.51
C ASP A 337 6.40 -9.74 20.36
N ALA A 338 7.45 -8.97 20.64
CA ALA A 338 8.28 -8.34 19.60
C ALA A 338 8.78 -9.33 18.55
N ARG A 339 9.04 -10.60 18.93
CA ARG A 339 9.50 -11.64 17.99
C ARG A 339 8.43 -12.06 16.97
N GLN A 340 7.16 -11.82 17.26
CA GLN A 340 6.02 -12.17 16.41
C GLN A 340 5.70 -11.08 15.38
N LEU A 341 6.32 -9.90 15.50
CA LEU A 341 6.16 -8.83 14.51
C LEU A 341 6.70 -9.28 13.15
N LEU A 342 5.89 -9.07 12.13
CA LEU A 342 6.24 -9.28 10.73
C LEU A 342 6.52 -7.93 10.06
N PRO A 343 7.51 -7.86 9.15
CA PRO A 343 7.82 -6.65 8.40
C PRO A 343 6.62 -6.14 7.60
N CYS A 344 6.40 -4.82 7.65
CA CYS A 344 5.33 -4.16 6.91
C CYS A 344 5.88 -2.91 6.22
N ARG A 345 5.82 -2.86 4.88
CA ARG A 345 6.30 -1.70 4.10
C ARG A 345 5.47 -0.45 4.35
N SER A 346 4.15 -0.63 4.40
CA SER A 346 3.17 0.43 4.64
C SER A 346 1.95 -0.14 5.35
N VAL A 347 1.39 0.63 6.27
CA VAL A 347 0.09 0.29 6.89
C VAL A 347 -1.01 0.55 5.86
N SER A 348 -1.52 -0.54 5.26
CA SER A 348 -2.49 -0.51 4.17
C SER A 348 -3.30 -1.81 4.14
N ALA A 349 -4.43 -1.79 3.43
CA ALA A 349 -5.26 -2.99 3.22
C ALA A 349 -4.53 -4.01 2.33
N GLU A 350 -3.71 -3.56 1.40
CA GLU A 350 -2.88 -4.39 0.53
C GLU A 350 -1.84 -5.16 1.33
N SER A 351 -1.13 -4.50 2.25
CA SER A 351 -0.19 -5.16 3.17
C SER A 351 -0.87 -6.21 4.04
N LEU A 352 -2.12 -5.97 4.46
CA LEU A 352 -2.91 -6.93 5.22
C LEU A 352 -3.23 -8.17 4.38
N ALA A 353 -3.62 -7.99 3.11
CA ALA A 353 -3.94 -9.10 2.21
C ALA A 353 -2.75 -10.06 1.98
N LEU A 354 -1.51 -9.56 2.11
CA LEU A 354 -0.30 -10.39 1.98
C LEU A 354 -0.09 -11.36 3.15
N LEU A 355 -0.74 -11.13 4.30
CA LEU A 355 -0.55 -11.92 5.51
C LEU A 355 -1.19 -13.30 5.37
N THR A 356 -2.39 -13.53 5.91
CA THR A 356 -3.00 -14.87 5.90
C THR A 356 -3.22 -15.35 4.47
N SER A 357 -3.78 -14.51 3.61
CA SER A 357 -4.09 -14.89 2.22
C SER A 357 -2.83 -15.06 1.36
N GLY A 358 -1.95 -14.06 1.31
CA GLY A 358 -0.72 -14.12 0.52
C GLY A 358 0.25 -15.21 0.99
N LEU A 359 0.53 -15.30 2.30
CA LEU A 359 1.43 -16.33 2.83
C LEU A 359 0.87 -17.73 2.62
N THR A 360 -0.44 -17.94 2.80
CA THR A 360 -1.05 -19.26 2.55
C THR A 360 -0.85 -19.67 1.10
N ALA A 361 -1.16 -18.81 0.14
CA ALA A 361 -0.97 -19.12 -1.28
C ALA A 361 0.51 -19.44 -1.59
N SER A 362 1.42 -18.56 -1.17
CA SER A 362 2.85 -18.69 -1.47
C SER A 362 3.48 -19.95 -0.88
N LEU A 363 3.22 -20.21 0.41
CA LEU A 363 3.76 -21.37 1.11
C LEU A 363 3.10 -22.68 0.68
N ALA A 364 1.79 -22.68 0.44
CA ALA A 364 1.11 -23.90 0.02
C ALA A 364 1.55 -24.34 -1.39
N LEU A 365 1.71 -23.39 -2.32
CA LEU A 365 2.24 -23.70 -3.65
C LEU A 365 3.69 -24.20 -3.56
N GLU A 366 4.58 -23.53 -2.81
CA GLU A 366 5.98 -23.96 -2.72
C GLU A 366 6.14 -25.30 -1.96
N ARG A 367 5.52 -25.42 -0.77
CA ARG A 367 5.82 -26.49 0.19
C ARG A 367 4.89 -27.68 0.08
N ALA A 368 3.59 -27.47 -0.11
CA ALA A 368 2.63 -28.57 -0.20
C ALA A 368 2.56 -29.11 -1.64
N ALA A 369 2.42 -28.22 -2.63
CA ALA A 369 2.35 -28.61 -4.04
C ALA A 369 3.73 -28.90 -4.67
N GLY A 370 4.82 -28.42 -4.06
CA GLY A 370 6.16 -28.56 -4.63
C GLY A 370 6.36 -27.75 -5.91
N LEU A 371 5.60 -26.67 -6.09
CA LEU A 371 5.74 -25.77 -7.24
C LEU A 371 6.93 -24.82 -7.05
N ARG A 372 7.60 -24.52 -8.17
CA ARG A 372 8.70 -23.56 -8.29
C ARG A 372 8.53 -22.83 -9.62
N ARG A 373 9.35 -21.81 -9.88
CA ARG A 373 9.36 -21.19 -11.22
C ARG A 373 9.73 -22.24 -12.28
N VAL A 374 9.07 -22.24 -13.42
CA VAL A 374 9.42 -23.10 -14.56
C VAL A 374 10.89 -22.88 -14.93
N GLY A 375 11.63 -23.98 -15.10
CA GLY A 375 13.08 -24.00 -15.32
C GLY A 375 13.91 -23.97 -14.03
N GLU A 376 13.37 -23.48 -12.91
CA GLU A 376 14.08 -23.51 -11.63
C GLU A 376 14.28 -24.96 -11.18
N ARG A 377 15.54 -25.40 -11.08
CA ARG A 377 15.91 -26.79 -10.75
C ARG A 377 15.22 -27.82 -11.67
N GLY A 378 15.04 -27.48 -12.95
CA GLY A 378 14.41 -28.35 -13.93
C GLY A 378 12.89 -28.50 -13.76
N GLN A 379 12.23 -27.62 -13.00
CA GLN A 379 10.78 -27.63 -12.82
C GLN A 379 10.07 -27.51 -14.19
N PRO A 380 9.31 -28.54 -14.62
CA PRO A 380 8.53 -28.43 -15.84
C PRO A 380 7.35 -27.49 -15.62
N ARG A 381 6.81 -26.98 -16.74
CA ARG A 381 5.49 -26.36 -16.73
C ARG A 381 4.48 -27.37 -16.22
N ARG A 382 3.61 -26.90 -15.33
CA ARG A 382 2.55 -27.69 -14.68
C ARG A 382 1.21 -27.00 -14.89
N ARG A 383 0.13 -27.76 -14.82
CA ARG A 383 -1.24 -27.26 -14.82
C ARG A 383 -1.79 -27.20 -13.40
N VAL A 384 -2.25 -26.01 -13.01
CA VAL A 384 -2.74 -25.70 -11.68
C VAL A 384 -4.21 -25.33 -11.75
N LEU A 385 -5.07 -26.07 -11.05
CA LEU A 385 -6.47 -25.70 -10.82
C LEU A 385 -6.59 -24.97 -9.48
N VAL A 386 -7.23 -23.81 -9.47
CA VAL A 386 -7.50 -23.05 -8.24
C VAL A 386 -9.01 -22.94 -8.02
N THR A 387 -9.51 -23.43 -6.89
CA THR A 387 -10.90 -23.22 -6.48
C THR A 387 -11.04 -21.98 -5.60
N ALA A 388 -12.24 -21.39 -5.54
CA ALA A 388 -12.47 -20.09 -4.91
C ALA A 388 -11.46 -19.02 -5.37
N ALA A 389 -11.10 -19.06 -6.66
CA ALA A 389 -9.90 -18.41 -7.16
C ALA A 389 -9.95 -16.88 -7.11
N ALA A 390 -11.15 -16.28 -7.14
CA ALA A 390 -11.32 -14.83 -7.01
C ALA A 390 -11.43 -14.36 -5.55
N GLY A 391 -11.20 -15.26 -4.57
CA GLY A 391 -11.21 -14.94 -3.14
C GLY A 391 -9.84 -14.48 -2.63
N GLY A 392 -9.77 -14.17 -1.32
CA GLY A 392 -8.59 -13.61 -0.66
C GLY A 392 -7.30 -14.37 -0.95
N THR A 393 -7.25 -15.66 -0.64
CA THR A 393 -6.07 -16.53 -0.91
C THR A 393 -5.98 -16.95 -2.38
N GLY A 394 -7.13 -17.28 -3.01
CA GLY A 394 -7.17 -17.82 -4.37
C GLY A 394 -6.56 -16.88 -5.40
N GLN A 395 -6.77 -15.56 -5.26
CA GLN A 395 -6.25 -14.58 -6.22
C GLN A 395 -4.73 -14.52 -6.21
N PHE A 396 -4.09 -14.75 -5.05
CA PHE A 396 -2.64 -14.86 -4.95
C PHE A 396 -2.15 -16.18 -5.55
N ALA A 397 -2.88 -17.28 -5.34
CA ALA A 397 -2.51 -18.57 -5.90
C ALA A 397 -2.49 -18.53 -7.44
N VAL A 398 -3.48 -17.88 -8.05
CA VAL A 398 -3.54 -17.63 -9.50
C VAL A 398 -2.35 -16.82 -9.98
N GLN A 399 -2.11 -15.66 -9.35
CA GLN A 399 -1.02 -14.76 -9.73
C GLN A 399 0.35 -15.43 -9.58
N LEU A 400 0.62 -16.09 -8.45
CA LEU A 400 1.89 -16.74 -8.18
C LEU A 400 2.15 -17.89 -9.15
N ALA A 401 1.18 -18.78 -9.37
CA ALA A 401 1.32 -19.86 -10.34
C ALA A 401 1.56 -19.31 -11.76
N ARG A 402 0.88 -18.21 -12.13
CA ARG A 402 1.06 -17.55 -13.43
C ARG A 402 2.45 -16.90 -13.57
N LEU A 403 2.91 -16.19 -12.53
CA LEU A 403 4.24 -15.56 -12.47
C LEU A 403 5.37 -16.59 -12.45
N TRP A 404 5.10 -17.79 -11.94
CA TRP A 404 6.02 -18.91 -11.97
C TRP A 404 6.00 -19.68 -13.29
N GLY A 405 5.15 -19.30 -14.25
CA GLY A 405 5.14 -19.86 -15.61
C GLY A 405 4.22 -21.06 -15.82
N HIS A 406 3.35 -21.37 -14.86
CA HIS A 406 2.41 -22.49 -14.94
C HIS A 406 1.15 -22.15 -15.74
N GLU A 407 0.49 -23.18 -16.25
CA GLU A 407 -0.87 -23.06 -16.79
C GLU A 407 -1.86 -23.02 -15.63
N VAL A 408 -2.76 -22.04 -15.62
CA VAL A 408 -3.67 -21.80 -14.48
C VAL A 408 -5.12 -21.86 -14.95
N VAL A 409 -5.89 -22.74 -14.34
CA VAL A 409 -7.34 -22.84 -14.49
C VAL A 409 -7.99 -22.43 -13.18
N ALA A 410 -9.01 -21.59 -13.23
CA ALA A 410 -9.57 -20.93 -12.04
C ALA A 410 -11.09 -21.04 -12.01
N THR A 411 -11.66 -21.38 -10.85
CA THR A 411 -13.12 -21.41 -10.67
C THR A 411 -13.63 -20.21 -9.86
N CYS A 412 -14.81 -19.70 -10.24
CA CYS A 412 -15.47 -18.60 -9.54
C CYS A 412 -16.99 -18.63 -9.73
N GLY A 413 -17.72 -17.78 -9.01
CA GLY A 413 -19.19 -17.78 -9.00
C GLY A 413 -19.84 -16.49 -9.51
N SER A 414 -19.18 -15.70 -10.35
CA SER A 414 -19.82 -14.58 -11.06
C SER A 414 -19.01 -14.08 -12.27
N PRO A 415 -19.65 -13.40 -13.24
CA PRO A 415 -18.94 -12.79 -14.37
C PRO A 415 -17.88 -11.76 -13.97
N GLN A 416 -18.13 -10.97 -12.93
CA GLN A 416 -17.17 -9.96 -12.45
C GLN A 416 -15.92 -10.62 -11.87
N LYS A 417 -16.11 -11.70 -11.10
CA LYS A 417 -15.00 -12.54 -10.61
C LYS A 417 -14.27 -13.22 -11.76
N ALA A 418 -14.99 -13.62 -12.80
CA ALA A 418 -14.36 -14.21 -13.97
C ALA A 418 -13.48 -13.19 -14.72
N SER A 419 -13.96 -11.95 -14.86
CA SER A 419 -13.19 -10.84 -15.45
C SER A 419 -11.91 -10.55 -14.65
N LEU A 420 -12.01 -10.47 -13.32
CA LEU A 420 -10.86 -10.33 -12.43
C LEU A 420 -9.84 -11.44 -12.66
N LEU A 421 -10.27 -12.70 -12.71
CA LEU A 421 -9.37 -13.84 -12.89
C LEU A 421 -8.64 -13.83 -14.24
N ARG A 422 -9.30 -13.39 -15.31
CA ARG A 422 -8.66 -13.20 -16.62
C ARG A 422 -7.59 -12.11 -16.54
N MET A 423 -7.89 -10.98 -15.88
CA MET A 423 -6.92 -9.90 -15.64
C MET A 423 -5.71 -10.37 -14.83
N LEU A 424 -5.92 -11.23 -13.83
CA LEU A 424 -4.86 -11.83 -13.02
C LEU A 424 -4.06 -12.92 -13.77
N GLY A 425 -4.43 -13.23 -15.02
CA GLY A 425 -3.69 -14.12 -15.90
C GLY A 425 -4.08 -15.60 -15.82
N ALA A 426 -5.27 -15.94 -15.32
CA ALA A 426 -5.81 -17.28 -15.48
C ALA A 426 -6.00 -17.61 -16.97
N HIS A 427 -5.54 -18.78 -17.41
CA HIS A 427 -5.61 -19.22 -18.80
C HIS A 427 -7.02 -19.69 -19.17
N ARG A 428 -7.70 -20.36 -18.23
CA ARG A 428 -9.11 -20.73 -18.32
C ARG A 428 -9.81 -20.35 -17.03
N VAL A 429 -10.94 -19.68 -17.16
CA VAL A 429 -11.80 -19.31 -16.04
C VAL A 429 -13.14 -19.99 -16.19
N ILE A 430 -13.58 -20.72 -15.18
CA ILE A 430 -14.84 -21.46 -15.15
C ILE A 430 -15.76 -20.74 -14.16
N ASN A 431 -16.84 -20.15 -14.67
CA ASN A 431 -17.89 -19.64 -13.81
C ASN A 431 -18.85 -20.78 -13.48
N TYR A 432 -18.74 -21.35 -12.28
CA TYR A 432 -19.51 -22.55 -11.91
C TYR A 432 -21.03 -22.32 -11.79
N ARG A 433 -21.49 -21.07 -11.96
CA ARG A 433 -22.92 -20.73 -12.07
C ARG A 433 -23.44 -20.72 -13.51
N GLU A 434 -22.54 -20.74 -14.49
CA GLU A 434 -22.86 -20.71 -15.93
C GLU A 434 -22.39 -21.99 -16.65
N GLU A 435 -21.40 -22.67 -16.09
CA GLU A 435 -20.78 -23.86 -16.68
C GLU A 435 -20.71 -25.00 -15.65
N ASP A 436 -20.96 -26.23 -16.09
CA ASP A 436 -20.71 -27.44 -15.29
C ASP A 436 -19.19 -27.68 -15.20
N VAL A 437 -18.65 -27.50 -13.99
CA VAL A 437 -17.20 -27.64 -13.75
C VAL A 437 -16.72 -29.02 -14.17
N GLY A 438 -17.39 -30.10 -13.78
CA GLY A 438 -16.96 -31.46 -14.09
C GLY A 438 -16.92 -31.73 -15.60
N ALA A 439 -17.92 -31.25 -16.35
CA ALA A 439 -18.00 -31.39 -17.80
C ALA A 439 -16.86 -30.62 -18.48
N VAL A 440 -16.62 -29.37 -18.07
CA VAL A 440 -15.48 -28.57 -18.56
C VAL A 440 -14.16 -29.29 -18.29
N LEU A 441 -13.94 -29.76 -17.05
CA LEU A 441 -12.71 -30.46 -16.68
C LEU A 441 -12.53 -31.78 -17.46
N ARG A 442 -13.60 -32.53 -17.72
CA ARG A 442 -13.56 -33.77 -18.54
C ARG A 442 -13.24 -33.48 -20.01
N ASN A 443 -13.84 -32.44 -20.58
CA ASN A 443 -13.78 -32.18 -22.01
C ASN A 443 -12.50 -31.44 -22.41
N GLU A 444 -12.10 -30.43 -21.63
CA GLU A 444 -10.97 -29.55 -21.95
C GLU A 444 -9.63 -30.05 -21.35
N PHE A 445 -9.67 -30.78 -20.24
CA PHE A 445 -8.47 -31.11 -19.44
C PHE A 445 -8.28 -32.62 -19.22
N LYS A 446 -8.26 -33.39 -20.31
CA LYS A 446 -8.16 -34.88 -20.29
C LYS A 446 -6.96 -35.42 -19.51
N ALA A 447 -5.82 -34.74 -19.56
CA ALA A 447 -4.61 -35.12 -18.81
C ALA A 447 -4.69 -34.82 -17.30
N GLY A 448 -5.71 -34.07 -16.86
CA GLY A 448 -5.88 -33.63 -15.48
C GLY A 448 -4.97 -32.47 -15.09
N PHE A 449 -4.78 -32.32 -13.78
CA PHE A 449 -4.06 -31.24 -13.12
C PHE A 449 -2.93 -31.76 -12.25
N ASP A 450 -1.72 -31.25 -12.47
CA ASP A 450 -0.57 -31.57 -11.62
C ASP A 450 -0.74 -31.04 -10.20
N VAL A 451 -1.43 -29.91 -10.06
CA VAL A 451 -1.73 -29.28 -8.78
C VAL A 451 -3.19 -28.83 -8.75
N ILE A 452 -3.89 -29.17 -7.67
CA ILE A 452 -5.22 -28.65 -7.37
C ILE A 452 -5.14 -27.91 -6.05
N PHE A 453 -5.26 -26.58 -6.09
CA PHE A 453 -5.33 -25.70 -4.93
C PHE A 453 -6.80 -25.59 -4.49
N GLU A 454 -7.19 -26.40 -3.52
CA GLU A 454 -8.60 -26.65 -3.15
C GLU A 454 -8.96 -25.97 -1.83
N SER A 455 -9.91 -25.03 -1.85
CA SER A 455 -10.36 -24.25 -0.69
C SER A 455 -11.86 -24.40 -0.36
N VAL A 456 -12.62 -25.12 -1.19
CA VAL A 456 -14.08 -25.15 -1.13
C VAL A 456 -14.60 -26.33 -0.32
N GLY A 457 -14.03 -27.53 -0.50
CA GLY A 457 -14.55 -28.76 0.09
C GLY A 457 -15.81 -29.31 -0.59
N GLY A 458 -16.43 -30.32 0.02
CA GLY A 458 -17.70 -30.89 -0.39
C GLY A 458 -17.73 -31.37 -1.84
N GLU A 459 -18.83 -31.08 -2.55
CA GLU A 459 -19.04 -31.48 -3.94
C GLU A 459 -17.98 -30.93 -4.90
N MET A 460 -17.46 -29.73 -4.64
CA MET A 460 -16.37 -29.16 -5.43
C MET A 460 -15.12 -30.02 -5.30
N PHE A 461 -14.73 -30.41 -4.08
CA PHE A 461 -13.60 -31.31 -3.84
C PHE A 461 -13.80 -32.66 -4.56
N ASP A 462 -14.99 -33.27 -4.44
CA ASP A 462 -15.31 -34.51 -5.16
C ASP A 462 -15.17 -34.34 -6.66
N THR A 463 -15.68 -33.24 -7.20
CA THR A 463 -15.61 -32.92 -8.63
C THR A 463 -14.16 -32.80 -9.08
N VAL A 464 -13.37 -31.93 -8.46
CA VAL A 464 -12.00 -31.65 -8.92
C VAL A 464 -11.03 -32.80 -8.62
N SER A 465 -11.24 -33.59 -7.56
CA SER A 465 -10.36 -34.71 -7.21
C SER A 465 -10.32 -35.81 -8.27
N ARG A 466 -11.38 -35.96 -9.08
CA ARG A 466 -11.43 -36.88 -10.23
C ARG A 466 -10.50 -36.46 -11.37
N HIS A 467 -10.02 -35.23 -11.36
CA HIS A 467 -9.19 -34.62 -12.39
C HIS A 467 -7.73 -34.40 -11.96
N VAL A 468 -7.29 -34.96 -10.83
CA VAL A 468 -5.85 -34.94 -10.51
C VAL A 468 -5.07 -35.74 -11.55
N ALA A 469 -3.94 -35.22 -12.03
CA ALA A 469 -3.07 -35.91 -12.98
C ALA A 469 -2.31 -37.08 -12.31
N VAL A 470 -1.68 -37.94 -13.12
CA VAL A 470 -0.72 -38.94 -12.61
C VAL A 470 0.43 -38.22 -11.90
N GLY A 471 0.75 -38.61 -10.67
CA GLY A 471 1.73 -37.94 -9.82
C GLY A 471 1.30 -36.56 -9.29
N GLY A 472 0.05 -36.15 -9.55
CA GLY A 472 -0.46 -34.84 -9.15
C GLY A 472 -0.70 -34.72 -7.64
N THR A 473 -0.83 -33.47 -7.17
CA THR A 473 -1.09 -33.15 -5.76
C THR A 473 -2.31 -32.27 -5.60
N ILE A 474 -3.28 -32.72 -4.81
CA ILE A 474 -4.37 -31.90 -4.30
C ILE A 474 -3.90 -31.27 -2.99
N VAL A 475 -3.79 -29.96 -2.95
CA VAL A 475 -3.50 -29.21 -1.74
C VAL A 475 -4.81 -28.77 -1.10
N VAL A 476 -5.11 -29.33 0.07
CA VAL A 476 -6.30 -28.99 0.86
C VAL A 476 -5.96 -27.75 1.70
N ILE A 477 -6.46 -26.61 1.25
CA ILE A 477 -6.29 -25.29 1.89
C ILE A 477 -7.42 -25.03 2.88
N GLY A 478 -8.62 -25.50 2.54
CA GLY A 478 -9.82 -25.31 3.34
C GLY A 478 -11.02 -26.05 2.73
N MET A 479 -12.13 -25.96 3.43
CA MET A 479 -13.38 -26.65 3.13
C MET A 479 -14.55 -25.74 3.47
N MET A 480 -14.52 -24.52 2.91
CA MET A 480 -15.39 -23.41 3.32
C MET A 480 -16.89 -23.74 3.25
N SER A 481 -17.30 -24.67 2.37
CA SER A 481 -18.69 -25.10 2.26
C SER A 481 -19.19 -25.78 3.54
N ALA A 482 -18.30 -26.41 4.31
CA ALA A 482 -18.65 -27.13 5.53
C ALA A 482 -18.55 -26.27 6.82
N TYR A 483 -18.24 -24.98 6.70
CA TYR A 483 -17.93 -24.15 7.87
C TYR A 483 -19.17 -23.84 8.70
N LYS A 484 -20.32 -23.61 8.05
CA LYS A 484 -21.60 -23.24 8.68
C LYS A 484 -22.48 -24.43 9.06
N ASP A 485 -22.43 -25.53 8.31
CA ASP A 485 -23.40 -26.65 8.40
C ASP A 485 -23.13 -27.66 9.51
N ALA A 486 -22.14 -27.42 10.37
CA ALA A 486 -21.90 -28.32 11.50
C ALA A 486 -22.90 -28.00 12.62
N GLY A 487 -23.89 -28.87 12.76
CA GLY A 487 -24.84 -28.87 13.87
C GLY A 487 -24.16 -28.77 15.24
N GLY A 488 -24.91 -28.20 16.18
CA GLY A 488 -24.45 -27.86 17.52
C GLY A 488 -23.81 -29.00 18.31
N ASP A 489 -23.08 -28.56 19.34
CA ASP A 489 -22.80 -29.32 20.55
C ASP A 489 -22.00 -30.63 20.43
N ALA A 490 -20.91 -30.66 19.65
CA ALA A 490 -19.74 -31.51 19.93
C ALA A 490 -18.51 -31.23 19.02
N GLY A 491 -18.02 -29.99 19.00
CA GLY A 491 -16.59 -29.67 18.81
C GLY A 491 -15.81 -30.16 17.57
N GLY A 492 -16.45 -30.71 16.54
CA GLY A 492 -15.79 -31.32 15.38
C GLY A 492 -16.30 -30.82 14.03
N TRP A 493 -15.53 -31.08 12.98
CA TRP A 493 -15.99 -31.00 11.60
C TRP A 493 -16.91 -32.19 11.30
N PRO A 494 -18.02 -32.00 10.56
CA PRO A 494 -18.80 -33.15 10.11
C PRO A 494 -17.89 -34.07 9.29
N MET A 495 -18.04 -35.39 9.48
CA MET A 495 -17.27 -36.36 8.70
C MET A 495 -17.57 -36.14 7.21
N SER A 496 -16.52 -35.82 6.45
CA SER A 496 -16.62 -35.70 4.99
C SER A 496 -16.41 -37.09 4.38
N SER A 497 -17.32 -37.50 3.48
CA SER A 497 -17.19 -38.75 2.72
C SER A 497 -16.84 -38.42 1.26
N HIS A 498 -15.70 -38.94 0.79
CA HIS A 498 -15.23 -38.75 -0.57
C HIS A 498 -15.08 -40.12 -1.24
N ALA A 499 -16.20 -40.68 -1.69
CA ALA A 499 -16.26 -42.03 -2.25
C ALA A 499 -15.22 -42.23 -3.37
N GLY A 500 -14.46 -43.31 -3.29
CA GLY A 500 -13.44 -43.67 -4.28
C GLY A 500 -12.16 -42.83 -4.26
N LEU A 501 -11.95 -41.96 -3.25
CA LEU A 501 -10.77 -41.09 -3.20
C LEU A 501 -9.48 -41.90 -3.07
N THR A 502 -9.46 -42.91 -2.20
CA THR A 502 -8.32 -43.78 -1.96
C THR A 502 -7.86 -44.49 -3.24
N GLU A 503 -8.81 -45.03 -4.00
CA GLU A 503 -8.60 -45.71 -5.27
C GLU A 503 -8.08 -44.72 -6.31
N ARG A 504 -8.66 -43.50 -6.37
CA ARG A 504 -8.19 -42.45 -7.27
C ARG A 504 -6.74 -42.06 -6.98
N LEU A 505 -6.38 -41.86 -5.72
CA LEU A 505 -5.02 -41.50 -5.33
C LEU A 505 -4.04 -42.64 -5.64
N LEU A 506 -4.41 -43.88 -5.31
CA LEU A 506 -3.62 -45.08 -5.56
C LEU A 506 -3.33 -45.26 -7.05
N TRP A 507 -4.36 -45.28 -7.90
CA TRP A 507 -4.22 -45.54 -9.33
C TRP A 507 -3.47 -44.45 -10.08
N ARG A 508 -3.46 -43.23 -9.56
CA ARG A 508 -2.75 -42.10 -10.17
C ARG A 508 -1.39 -41.83 -9.54
N GLY A 509 -0.99 -42.57 -8.50
CA GLY A 509 0.18 -42.22 -7.69
C GLY A 509 0.12 -40.76 -7.20
N ALA A 510 -1.08 -40.26 -6.95
CA ALA A 510 -1.35 -38.88 -6.59
C ALA A 510 -1.42 -38.72 -5.06
N ALA A 511 -1.35 -37.47 -4.59
CA ALA A 511 -1.43 -37.15 -3.17
C ALA A 511 -2.52 -36.13 -2.87
N ALA A 512 -3.17 -36.26 -1.71
CA ALA A 512 -3.92 -35.19 -1.08
C ALA A 512 -3.15 -34.73 0.17
N LYS A 513 -2.75 -33.45 0.21
CA LYS A 513 -1.92 -32.87 1.27
C LYS A 513 -2.64 -31.69 1.91
N GLY A 514 -2.88 -31.78 3.22
CA GLY A 514 -3.32 -30.62 4.00
C GLY A 514 -2.23 -29.56 4.08
N PHE A 515 -2.62 -28.30 4.05
CA PHE A 515 -1.74 -27.18 4.35
C PHE A 515 -2.33 -26.35 5.49
N PHE A 516 -1.54 -26.14 6.56
CA PHE A 516 -1.95 -25.32 7.69
C PHE A 516 -0.91 -24.24 7.97
N LEU A 517 -1.27 -22.99 7.69
CA LEU A 517 -0.34 -21.84 7.66
C LEU A 517 0.55 -21.76 8.91
N LEU A 518 -0.04 -21.95 10.11
CA LEU A 518 0.67 -21.81 11.40
C LEU A 518 1.86 -22.75 11.57
N GLN A 519 1.89 -23.89 10.88
CA GLN A 519 3.02 -24.83 10.91
C GLN A 519 4.24 -24.31 10.13
N HIS A 520 4.09 -23.23 9.37
CA HIS A 520 5.12 -22.67 8.49
C HIS A 520 5.64 -21.31 8.96
N ALA A 521 5.39 -20.92 10.22
CA ALA A 521 5.84 -19.65 10.80
C ALA A 521 7.33 -19.31 10.56
N PRO A 522 8.30 -20.26 10.60
CA PRO A 522 9.70 -19.97 10.30
C PRO A 522 9.95 -19.42 8.88
N HIS A 523 9.02 -19.60 7.95
CA HIS A 523 9.15 -19.16 6.57
C HIS A 523 8.41 -17.86 6.26
N TYR A 524 7.59 -17.33 7.18
CA TYR A 524 6.76 -16.15 6.91
C TYR A 524 7.56 -14.95 6.43
N ARG A 525 8.67 -14.60 7.10
CA ARG A 525 9.46 -13.42 6.72
C ARG A 525 10.00 -13.49 5.30
N ARG A 526 10.49 -14.67 4.88
CA ARG A 526 11.01 -14.89 3.52
C ARG A 526 9.91 -14.72 2.47
N HIS A 527 8.76 -15.36 2.70
CA HIS A 527 7.65 -15.30 1.74
C HIS A 527 6.98 -13.93 1.71
N LEU A 528 6.84 -13.28 2.87
CA LEU A 528 6.27 -11.95 2.94
C LEU A 528 7.15 -10.92 2.21
N ALA A 529 8.48 -11.01 2.35
CA ALA A 529 9.40 -10.17 1.58
C ALA A 529 9.22 -10.37 0.07
N ALA A 530 9.20 -11.64 -0.39
CA ALA A 530 9.02 -11.97 -1.81
C ALA A 530 7.62 -11.62 -2.37
N LEU A 531 6.60 -11.52 -1.52
CA LEU A 531 5.25 -11.08 -1.90
C LEU A 531 5.13 -9.55 -1.97
N GLN A 532 6.04 -8.83 -1.30
CA GLN A 532 6.07 -7.37 -1.30
C GLN A 532 6.89 -6.80 -2.47
N ASP A 533 7.83 -7.59 -3.00
CA ASP A 533 8.62 -7.31 -4.22
C ASP A 533 7.82 -7.62 -5.48
#